data_AF-A0A8K0HUY5-F1
#
_entry.id   AF-A0A8K0HUY5-F1
#
_cell.length_a   1.000
_cell.length_b   1.000
_cell.length_c   1.000
_cell.angle_alpha   90.00
_cell.angle_beta   90.00
_cell.angle_gamma   90.00
#
_symmetry.space_group_name_H-M   'P 1'
#
loop_
_entity.id
_entity.type
_entity.pdbx_description
1 polymer ?
#
loop_
_entity_poly.entity_id
_entity_poly.type
_entity_poly.pdbx_seq_one_letter_code
_entity_poly.pdbx_strand_id
1 'polypeptide(L)'
;MSAQSKDAGGDRQLVAAAGAPAKVGAGDGAIVEYGKGGAVLREEEEDLEVKLRRIMENVPVRVSNTSGSSAGSGSGDFHQYRQMRRKEQDRLARMDVDYQRRKELVEFNMRREERMKAAEERTAKKRLKRQKKKQRKREKKNYPNNGGEEPRNEESSDNGDSDEGGET
;
A
#
# COMPACT_ATOMS: atom_id res chain seq x y z
N MET A 1 39.95 -29.89 7.47
CA MET A 1 40.64 -29.11 8.51
C MET A 1 39.82 -27.83 8.68
N SER A 2 38.87 -27.85 9.61
CA SER A 2 38.98 -27.23 10.96
C SER A 2 39.11 -25.70 10.87
N ALA A 3 38.33 -24.88 11.56
CA ALA A 3 37.21 -25.08 12.48
C ALA A 3 36.50 -23.72 12.64
N GLN A 4 35.22 -23.77 12.98
CA GLN A 4 34.47 -22.67 13.57
C GLN A 4 34.84 -22.54 15.06
N SER A 5 34.83 -21.32 15.59
CA SER A 5 34.71 -20.96 17.01
C SER A 5 34.00 -19.58 17.03
N LYS A 6 32.80 -19.32 17.57
CA LYS A 6 32.19 -19.62 18.90
C LYS A 6 33.21 -19.42 20.02
N ASP A 7 33.07 -18.44 20.90
CA ASP A 7 31.95 -18.33 21.83
C ASP A 7 31.91 -16.98 22.59
N ALA A 8 30.78 -16.78 23.29
CA ALA A 8 30.53 -16.12 24.58
C ALA A 8 31.25 -14.80 24.93
N GLY A 9 30.61 -13.74 25.46
CA GLY A 9 29.59 -13.71 26.50
C GLY A 9 30.14 -12.96 27.73
N GLY A 10 29.37 -12.02 28.29
CA GLY A 10 29.66 -11.29 29.54
C GLY A 10 30.46 -9.99 29.32
N ASP A 11 30.20 -8.86 29.97
CA ASP A 11 29.34 -8.54 31.10
C ASP A 11 28.95 -7.06 31.07
N ARG A 12 27.71 -6.79 31.46
CA ARG A 12 27.24 -5.45 31.85
C ARG A 12 28.04 -5.00 33.07
N GLN A 13 28.74 -3.87 32.98
CA GLN A 13 29.11 -3.10 34.16
C GLN A 13 28.32 -1.80 34.24
N LEU A 14 27.36 -1.82 35.16
CA LEU A 14 26.66 -0.68 35.71
C LEU A 14 27.57 -0.03 36.75
N VAL A 15 27.96 1.23 36.54
CA VAL A 15 28.53 2.05 37.62
C VAL A 15 27.38 2.84 38.24
N ALA A 16 26.96 2.41 39.42
CA ALA A 16 26.12 3.17 40.32
C ALA A 16 27.00 4.15 41.10
N ALA A 17 26.72 5.44 41.00
CA ALA A 17 27.19 6.43 41.95
C ALA A 17 25.96 7.04 42.63
N ALA A 18 25.71 6.61 43.86
CA ALA A 18 24.72 7.19 44.76
C ALA A 18 25.36 8.39 45.48
N GLY A 19 24.72 9.56 45.35
CA GLY A 19 24.96 10.76 46.16
C GLY A 19 23.61 11.40 46.51
N ALA A 20 23.38 11.63 47.80
CA ALA A 20 22.11 11.91 48.46
C ALA A 20 21.48 13.30 48.14
N PRO A 21 20.20 13.56 48.54
CA PRO A 21 19.31 14.50 47.86
C PRO A 21 19.23 15.90 48.50
N ALA A 22 19.13 16.94 47.66
CA ALA A 22 18.68 18.27 48.07
C ALA A 22 17.17 18.42 47.82
N LYS A 23 16.41 18.62 48.89
CA LYS A 23 14.98 18.98 48.85
C LYS A 23 14.81 20.49 48.66
N VAL A 24 14.03 20.91 47.67
CA VAL A 24 13.20 22.14 47.61
C VAL A 24 12.40 22.04 46.31
N GLY A 25 11.09 22.26 46.19
CA GLY A 25 10.04 22.67 47.11
C GLY A 25 8.69 22.33 46.45
N ALA A 26 7.62 22.36 47.25
CA ALA A 26 6.26 22.04 46.84
C ALA A 26 5.74 22.95 45.71
N GLY A 27 5.13 22.34 44.69
CA GLY A 27 4.42 22.98 43.59
C GLY A 27 3.42 21.98 43.01
N ASP A 28 2.21 22.48 42.78
CA ASP A 28 0.95 21.76 42.67
C ASP A 28 0.77 20.92 41.38
N GLY A 29 0.06 19.79 41.53
CA GLY A 29 -0.69 19.04 40.50
C GLY A 29 -0.21 18.93 39.04
N ALA A 30 0.22 17.73 38.64
CA ALA A 30 -0.40 16.92 37.57
C ALA A 30 0.54 15.80 37.10
N ILE A 31 0.29 14.57 37.55
CA ILE A 31 0.80 13.36 36.90
C ILE A 31 0.14 13.29 35.53
N VAL A 32 0.89 13.56 34.46
CA VAL A 32 0.47 13.25 33.09
C VAL A 32 0.77 11.78 32.88
N GLU A 33 -0.26 10.96 33.07
CA GLU A 33 -0.26 9.55 32.74
C GLU A 33 -0.09 9.40 31.21
N TYR A 34 1.09 8.98 30.76
CA TYR A 34 1.29 8.55 29.38
C TYR A 34 0.62 7.20 29.17
N GLY A 35 -0.70 7.25 28.98
CA GLY A 35 -1.49 6.16 28.45
C GLY A 35 -1.00 5.81 27.04
N LYS A 36 -0.48 4.60 26.91
CA LYS A 36 -0.21 3.82 25.69
C LYS A 36 -1.06 4.26 24.48
N GLY A 37 -0.56 5.23 23.71
CA GLY A 37 -1.24 5.82 22.56
C GLY A 37 -0.37 5.82 21.30
N GLY A 38 0.13 4.66 20.88
CA GLY A 38 0.96 4.52 19.68
C GLY A 38 0.23 4.79 18.34
N ALA A 39 -1.04 5.19 18.39
CA ALA A 39 -1.85 5.51 17.22
C ALA A 39 -2.03 7.02 17.00
N VAL A 40 -2.05 7.85 18.06
CA VAL A 40 -2.30 9.29 17.96
C VAL A 40 -1.10 10.04 17.37
N LEU A 41 0.12 9.58 17.69
CA LEU A 41 1.35 10.17 17.13
C LEU A 41 1.45 10.04 15.61
N ARG A 42 0.87 8.97 15.03
CA ARG A 42 0.96 8.71 13.59
C ARG A 42 0.03 9.63 12.79
N GLU A 43 -1.18 9.87 13.28
CA GLU A 43 -2.12 10.79 12.64
C GLU A 43 -1.61 12.24 12.73
N GLU A 44 -1.04 12.63 13.87
CA GLU A 44 -0.41 13.95 14.05
C GLU A 44 0.86 14.12 13.19
N GLU A 45 1.67 13.05 13.00
CA GLU A 45 2.82 13.05 12.11
C GLU A 45 2.41 13.21 10.64
N GLU A 46 1.37 12.50 10.20
CA GLU A 46 0.79 12.62 8.85
C GLU A 46 0.23 14.04 8.60
N ASP A 47 -0.43 14.65 9.59
CA ASP A 47 -0.93 16.04 9.52
C ASP A 47 0.21 17.08 9.45
N LEU A 48 1.29 16.85 10.20
CA LEU A 48 2.48 17.70 10.16
C LEU A 48 3.17 17.62 8.80
N GLU A 49 3.27 16.43 8.21
CA GLU A 49 3.81 16.26 6.86
C GLU A 49 2.96 16.99 5.82
N VAL A 50 1.63 16.89 5.89
CA VAL A 50 0.72 17.59 4.98
C VAL A 50 0.88 19.11 5.11
N LYS A 51 0.96 19.61 6.36
CA LYS A 51 1.15 21.04 6.62
C LYS A 51 2.52 21.53 6.16
N LEU A 52 3.58 20.74 6.36
CA LEU A 52 4.92 21.05 5.90
C LEU A 52 5.01 21.09 4.38
N ARG A 53 4.38 20.13 3.67
CA ARG A 53 4.27 20.16 2.20
C ARG A 53 3.58 21.42 1.73
N ARG A 54 2.43 21.76 2.32
CA ARG A 54 1.67 22.98 2.00
C ARG A 54 2.49 24.25 2.27
N ILE A 55 3.26 24.30 3.36
CA ILE A 55 4.13 25.44 3.64
C ILE A 55 5.25 25.52 2.60
N MET A 56 5.92 24.41 2.29
CA MET A 56 7.01 24.39 1.30
C MET A 56 6.54 24.75 -0.11
N GLU A 57 5.32 24.39 -0.48
CA GLU A 57 4.76 24.62 -1.82
C GLU A 57 4.11 26.00 -1.96
N ASN A 58 3.40 26.49 -0.94
CA ASN A 58 2.58 27.70 -1.05
C ASN A 58 3.19 28.94 -0.40
N VAL A 59 4.18 28.80 0.49
CA VAL A 59 4.81 29.96 1.13
C VAL A 59 6.00 30.42 0.28
N PRO A 60 6.01 31.69 -0.18
CA PRO A 60 7.13 32.21 -0.94
C PRO A 60 8.43 32.17 -0.12
N VAL A 61 9.42 31.42 -0.61
CA VAL A 61 10.75 31.36 0.00
C VAL A 61 11.52 32.63 -0.37
N ARG A 62 11.71 33.53 0.60
CA ARG A 62 12.58 34.71 0.42
C ARG A 62 14.04 34.30 0.60
N VAL A 63 14.83 34.42 -0.45
CA VAL A 63 16.29 34.23 -0.39
C VAL A 63 16.94 35.58 -0.07
N SER A 64 17.67 35.65 1.04
CA SER A 64 18.35 36.88 1.50
C SER A 64 19.76 37.08 0.94
N ASN A 65 20.36 36.04 0.36
CA ASN A 65 21.79 36.03 0.00
C ASN A 65 22.00 36.07 -1.53
N THR A 66 21.13 36.79 -2.25
CA THR A 66 21.17 36.85 -3.71
C THR A 66 21.96 38.09 -4.15
N SER A 67 23.09 37.85 -4.82
CA SER A 67 23.86 38.90 -5.49
C SER A 67 23.06 39.52 -6.66
N GLY A 68 23.36 40.76 -7.00
CA GLY A 68 22.67 41.46 -8.10
C GLY A 68 22.81 40.74 -9.45
N SER A 69 21.83 40.92 -10.34
CA SER A 69 21.74 40.16 -11.61
C SER A 69 22.91 40.38 -12.58
N SER A 70 23.64 41.50 -12.44
CA SER A 70 24.84 41.82 -13.22
C SER A 70 26.13 41.61 -12.45
N ALA A 71 26.07 41.08 -11.22
CA ALA A 71 27.26 40.76 -10.45
C ALA A 71 27.98 39.55 -11.08
N GLY A 72 29.31 39.58 -11.08
CA GLY A 72 30.13 38.47 -11.56
C GLY A 72 30.03 37.24 -10.63
N SER A 73 30.62 36.12 -11.07
CA SER A 73 30.64 34.89 -10.27
C SER A 73 31.53 35.05 -9.03
N GLY A 74 30.95 34.85 -7.85
CA GLY A 74 31.65 34.76 -6.58
C GLY A 74 32.24 33.37 -6.33
N SER A 75 33.20 33.28 -5.41
CA SER A 75 33.87 32.00 -5.05
C SER A 75 32.93 30.95 -4.45
N GLY A 76 31.78 31.38 -3.91
CA GLY A 76 30.75 30.49 -3.33
C GLY A 76 29.71 29.98 -4.33
N ASP A 77 29.61 30.57 -5.52
CA ASP A 77 28.50 30.30 -6.46
C ASP A 77 28.56 28.87 -6.99
N PHE A 78 29.76 28.34 -7.20
CA PHE A 78 29.96 26.96 -7.61
C PHE A 78 29.35 25.97 -6.61
N HIS A 79 29.57 26.19 -5.32
CA HIS A 79 29.03 25.31 -4.28
C HIS A 79 27.51 25.46 -4.17
N GLN A 80 26.97 26.67 -4.32
CA GLN A 80 25.52 26.90 -4.35
C GLN A 80 24.87 26.15 -5.51
N TYR A 81 25.40 26.28 -6.73
CA TYR A 81 24.93 25.53 -7.90
C TYR A 81 24.98 24.02 -7.68
N ARG A 82 26.10 23.50 -7.15
CA ARG A 82 26.25 22.07 -6.87
C ARG A 82 25.17 21.56 -5.91
N GLN A 83 24.89 22.28 -4.83
CA GLN A 83 23.86 21.87 -3.88
C GLN A 83 22.46 21.99 -4.48
N MET A 84 22.16 23.05 -5.22
CA MET A 84 20.87 23.22 -5.89
C MET A 84 20.63 22.13 -6.94
N ARG A 85 21.64 21.80 -7.74
CA ARG A 85 21.56 20.72 -8.74
C ARG A 85 21.27 19.37 -8.09
N ARG A 86 21.94 19.04 -6.98
CA ARG A 86 21.66 17.81 -6.23
C ARG A 86 20.23 17.78 -5.70
N LYS A 87 19.79 18.85 -5.06
CA LYS A 87 18.41 18.98 -4.58
C LYS A 87 17.39 18.78 -5.70
N GLU A 88 17.65 19.35 -6.87
CA GLU A 88 16.75 19.22 -8.01
C GLU A 88 16.76 17.81 -8.63
N GLN A 89 17.94 17.19 -8.73
CA GLN A 89 18.06 15.80 -9.18
C GLN A 89 17.32 14.84 -8.22
N ASP A 90 17.49 15.02 -6.92
CA ASP A 90 16.78 14.23 -5.91
C ASP A 90 15.26 14.44 -5.99
N ARG A 91 14.82 15.68 -6.25
CA ARG A 91 13.40 16.01 -6.45
C ARG A 91 12.82 15.29 -7.64
N LEU A 92 13.50 15.33 -8.79
CA LEU A 92 13.08 14.64 -10.02
C LEU A 92 13.05 13.12 -9.82
N ALA A 93 14.11 12.55 -9.21
CA ALA A 93 14.18 11.12 -8.95
C ALA A 93 13.04 10.62 -8.05
N ARG A 94 12.67 11.37 -7.00
CA ARG A 94 11.53 11.04 -6.13
C ARG A 94 10.20 11.05 -6.91
N MET A 95 10.00 12.07 -7.73
CA MET A 95 8.81 12.19 -8.56
C MET A 95 8.68 11.02 -9.55
N ASP A 96 9.79 10.60 -10.17
CA ASP A 96 9.82 9.48 -11.10
C ASP A 96 9.50 8.15 -10.40
N VAL A 97 10.09 7.90 -9.22
CA VAL A 97 9.82 6.70 -8.41
C VAL A 97 8.34 6.64 -8.01
N ASP A 98 7.75 7.76 -7.56
CA ASP A 98 6.34 7.80 -7.18
C ASP A 98 5.40 7.64 -8.38
N TYR A 99 5.82 8.11 -9.57
CA TYR A 99 5.08 7.88 -10.81
C TYR A 99 5.12 6.41 -11.22
N GLN A 100 6.29 5.78 -11.21
CA GLN A 100 6.46 4.36 -11.52
C GLN A 100 5.65 3.49 -10.56
N ARG A 101 5.74 3.74 -9.25
CA ARG A 101 4.94 3.02 -8.24
C ARG A 101 3.43 3.13 -8.51
N ARG A 102 2.93 4.33 -8.81
CA ARG A 102 1.50 4.53 -9.12
C ARG A 102 1.10 3.79 -10.40
N LYS A 103 1.93 3.82 -11.44
CA LYS A 103 1.70 3.11 -12.69
C LYS A 103 1.63 1.60 -12.47
N GLU A 104 2.59 1.04 -11.75
CA GLU A 104 2.65 -0.40 -11.44
C GLU A 104 1.42 -0.87 -10.64
N LEU A 105 0.99 -0.09 -9.65
CA LEU A 105 -0.20 -0.40 -8.85
C LEU A 105 -1.47 -0.37 -9.70
N VAL A 106 -1.63 0.62 -10.58
CA VAL A 106 -2.78 0.70 -11.49
C VAL A 106 -2.79 -0.49 -12.43
N GLU A 107 -1.66 -0.81 -13.07
CA GLU A 107 -1.55 -1.96 -13.97
C GLU A 107 -1.82 -3.29 -13.25
N PHE A 108 -1.30 -3.45 -12.03
CA PHE A 108 -1.54 -4.65 -11.22
C PHE A 108 -3.03 -4.81 -10.88
N ASN A 109 -3.68 -3.73 -10.45
CA ASN A 109 -5.10 -3.74 -10.12
C ASN A 109 -5.96 -4.04 -11.35
N MET A 110 -5.66 -3.41 -12.50
CA MET A 110 -6.33 -3.71 -13.76
C MET A 110 -6.20 -5.20 -14.13
N ARG A 111 -4.98 -5.76 -14.14
CA ARG A 111 -4.77 -7.19 -14.43
C ARG A 111 -5.44 -8.12 -13.40
N ARG A 112 -5.56 -7.69 -12.14
CA ARG A 112 -6.26 -8.46 -11.10
C ARG A 112 -7.77 -8.44 -11.35
N GLU A 113 -8.34 -7.26 -11.62
CA GLU A 113 -9.75 -7.10 -11.91
C GLU A 113 -10.18 -7.84 -13.17
N GLU A 114 -9.38 -7.81 -14.23
CA GLU A 114 -9.63 -8.58 -15.46
C GLU A 114 -9.70 -10.09 -15.20
N ARG A 115 -8.75 -10.64 -14.42
CA ARG A 115 -8.77 -12.05 -14.04
C ARG A 115 -9.98 -12.40 -13.17
N MET A 116 -10.35 -11.53 -12.23
CA MET A 116 -11.53 -11.72 -11.40
C MET A 116 -12.83 -11.66 -12.23
N LYS A 117 -12.96 -10.67 -13.13
CA LYS A 117 -14.09 -10.54 -14.06
C LYS A 117 -14.22 -11.78 -14.96
N ALA A 118 -13.12 -12.27 -15.53
CA ALA A 118 -13.13 -13.48 -16.35
C ALA A 118 -13.59 -14.73 -15.56
N ALA A 119 -13.16 -14.87 -14.30
CA ALA A 119 -13.62 -15.94 -13.42
C ALA A 119 -15.11 -15.79 -13.04
N GLU A 120 -15.56 -14.57 -12.76
CA GLU A 120 -16.96 -14.24 -12.48
C GLU A 120 -17.85 -14.50 -13.70
N GLU A 121 -17.43 -14.16 -14.91
CA GLU A 121 -18.16 -14.47 -16.13
C GLU A 121 -18.29 -15.97 -16.38
N ARG A 122 -17.20 -16.74 -16.21
CA ARG A 122 -17.21 -18.20 -16.33
C ARG A 122 -18.16 -18.82 -15.30
N THR A 123 -18.11 -18.37 -14.05
CA THR A 123 -18.97 -18.88 -12.97
C THR A 123 -20.42 -18.43 -13.12
N ALA A 124 -20.69 -17.21 -13.59
CA ALA A 124 -22.03 -16.69 -13.89
C ALA A 124 -22.69 -17.46 -15.03
N LYS A 125 -21.98 -17.71 -16.14
CA LYS A 125 -22.47 -18.55 -17.25
C LYS A 125 -22.86 -19.95 -16.75
N LYS A 126 -21.98 -20.60 -15.97
CA LYS A 126 -22.26 -21.93 -15.37
C LYS A 126 -23.44 -21.88 -14.38
N ARG A 127 -23.55 -20.82 -13.57
CA ARG A 127 -24.66 -20.60 -12.61
C ARG A 127 -25.99 -20.41 -13.34
N LEU A 128 -26.04 -19.61 -14.41
CA LEU A 128 -27.23 -19.40 -15.24
C LEU A 128 -27.70 -20.71 -15.89
N LYS A 129 -26.78 -21.51 -16.46
CA LYS A 129 -27.10 -22.84 -17.00
C LYS A 129 -27.74 -23.75 -15.93
N ARG A 130 -27.18 -23.79 -14.71
CA ARG A 130 -27.74 -24.56 -13.59
C ARG A 130 -29.10 -24.04 -13.13
N GLN A 131 -29.30 -22.73 -13.07
CA GLN A 131 -30.59 -22.13 -12.70
C GLN A 131 -31.68 -22.46 -13.73
N LYS A 132 -31.39 -22.36 -15.03
CA LYS A 132 -32.32 -22.74 -16.11
C LYS A 132 -32.70 -24.23 -16.03
N LYS A 133 -31.73 -25.12 -15.78
CA LYS A 133 -32.00 -26.56 -15.56
C LYS A 133 -32.87 -26.81 -14.33
N LYS A 134 -32.63 -26.07 -13.23
CA LYS A 134 -33.43 -26.14 -12.00
C LYS A 134 -34.86 -25.64 -12.20
N GLN A 135 -35.05 -24.55 -12.95
CA GLN A 135 -36.37 -24.01 -13.32
C GLN A 135 -37.14 -25.02 -14.17
N ARG A 136 -36.56 -25.55 -15.26
CA ARG A 136 -37.18 -26.60 -16.09
C ARG A 136 -37.59 -27.84 -15.28
N LYS A 137 -36.76 -28.29 -14.33
CA LYS A 137 -37.10 -29.43 -13.45
C LYS A 137 -38.25 -29.10 -12.48
N ARG A 138 -38.31 -27.87 -11.96
CA ARG A 138 -39.42 -27.40 -11.11
C ARG A 138 -40.72 -27.28 -11.91
N GLU A 139 -40.67 -26.73 -13.11
CA GLU A 139 -41.82 -26.64 -14.02
C GLU A 139 -42.39 -28.03 -14.35
N LYS A 140 -41.53 -29.00 -14.70
CA LYS A 140 -41.95 -30.40 -14.92
C LYS A 140 -42.57 -31.06 -13.67
N LYS A 141 -42.13 -30.68 -12.46
CA LYS A 141 -42.69 -31.21 -11.21
C LYS A 141 -44.03 -30.54 -10.85
N ASN A 142 -44.18 -29.25 -11.15
CA ASN A 142 -45.36 -28.47 -10.80
C ASN A 142 -46.50 -28.62 -11.82
N TYR A 143 -46.16 -28.92 -13.09
CA TYR A 143 -47.09 -29.34 -14.12
C TYR A 143 -46.73 -30.76 -14.57
N PRO A 144 -47.00 -31.80 -13.77
CA PRO A 144 -46.98 -33.16 -14.28
C PRO A 144 -48.14 -33.25 -15.28
N ASN A 145 -47.85 -33.12 -16.57
CA ASN A 145 -48.90 -33.19 -17.57
C ASN A 145 -49.55 -34.57 -17.49
N ASN A 146 -50.85 -34.53 -17.27
CA ASN A 146 -51.74 -35.66 -17.11
C ASN A 146 -52.06 -36.18 -18.52
N GLY A 147 -51.26 -37.13 -19.03
CA GLY A 147 -51.49 -37.72 -20.35
C GLY A 147 -50.25 -38.43 -20.85
N GLY A 148 -50.24 -39.76 -20.73
CA GLY A 148 -49.11 -40.59 -21.13
C GLY A 148 -48.85 -40.54 -22.63
N GLU A 149 -47.59 -40.35 -22.99
CA GLU A 149 -46.97 -40.85 -24.22
C GLU A 149 -45.45 -40.82 -24.02
N GLU A 150 -44.85 -42.01 -24.15
CA GLU A 150 -43.45 -42.43 -24.33
C GLU A 150 -42.27 -41.45 -24.04
N PRO A 151 -41.20 -41.92 -23.36
CA PRO A 151 -39.99 -41.14 -23.13
C PRO A 151 -39.21 -41.00 -24.44
N ARG A 152 -39.54 -39.99 -25.25
CA ARG A 152 -38.64 -39.55 -26.30
C ARG A 152 -37.36 -39.05 -25.63
N ASN A 153 -36.34 -39.90 -25.79
CA ASN A 153 -34.93 -39.66 -25.65
C ASN A 153 -34.55 -38.41 -26.46
N GLU A 154 -34.92 -37.23 -25.97
CA GLU A 154 -34.32 -35.97 -26.37
C GLU A 154 -32.93 -35.95 -25.75
N GLU A 155 -32.06 -36.67 -26.43
CA GLU A 155 -30.69 -36.31 -26.71
C GLU A 155 -30.28 -35.07 -25.92
N SER A 156 -29.75 -35.35 -24.73
CA SER A 156 -28.83 -34.48 -24.06
C SER A 156 -27.71 -34.24 -25.07
N SER A 157 -27.90 -33.23 -25.93
CA SER A 157 -26.86 -32.60 -26.72
C SER A 157 -25.90 -31.99 -25.69
N ASP A 158 -25.07 -32.88 -25.19
CA ASP A 158 -23.76 -32.67 -24.62
C ASP A 158 -22.93 -32.05 -25.73
N ASN A 159 -23.23 -30.79 -26.03
CA ASN A 159 -22.36 -29.96 -26.86
C ASN A 159 -21.07 -29.83 -26.06
N GLY A 160 -20.09 -30.60 -26.49
CA GLY A 160 -18.78 -30.77 -25.89
C GLY A 160 -18.21 -29.45 -25.42
N ASP A 161 -17.89 -29.42 -24.14
CA ASP A 161 -16.94 -28.48 -23.57
C ASP A 161 -15.56 -28.96 -24.06
N SER A 162 -15.21 -28.61 -25.30
CA SER A 162 -13.82 -28.68 -25.77
C SER A 162 -13.04 -27.65 -24.95
N ASP A 163 -12.51 -28.12 -23.83
CA ASP A 163 -11.46 -27.48 -23.06
C ASP A 163 -10.19 -27.49 -23.93
N GLU A 164 -10.09 -26.51 -24.84
CA GLU A 164 -8.92 -26.30 -25.67
C GLU A 164 -8.25 -24.97 -25.30
N GLY A 165 -7.02 -25.09 -24.78
CA GLY A 165 -5.98 -24.08 -24.91
C GLY A 165 -5.95 -23.00 -23.85
N GLY A 166 -5.27 -23.27 -22.74
CA GLY A 166 -4.71 -22.24 -21.86
C GLY A 166 -3.35 -22.69 -21.38
N GLU A 167 -2.35 -22.57 -22.27
CA GLU A 167 -0.93 -22.83 -21.99
C GLU A 167 -0.46 -22.07 -20.73
N THR A 168 0.41 -22.76 -20.00
CA THR A 168 1.17 -22.31 -18.83
C THR A 168 2.04 -21.10 -19.11
#